data_AF-A0A917FGG3-F1
#
_entry.id   AF-A0A917FGG3-F1
#
_cell.length_a   1.000
_cell.length_b   1.000
_cell.length_c   1.000
_cell.angle_alpha   90.00
_cell.angle_beta   90.00
_cell.angle_gamma   90.00
#
_symmetry.space_group_name_H-M   'P 1'
#
loop_
_entity.id
_entity.type
_entity.pdbx_description
1 polymer ?
#
loop_
_entity_poly.entity_id
_entity_poly.type
_entity_poly.pdbx_seq_one_letter_code
_entity_poly.pdbx_strand_id
1 'polypeptide(L)' 'MSTAFSADISGQRIEVGIKPPTNYSPSVLTIRQQSGTFQLHADPDQLAEVEYAIRSYLESIKYPQPVAPVAKEEIA' A
#
# COMPACT_ATOMS: atom_id res chain seq x y z
N MET A 1 26.62 15.43 -14.76
CA MET A 1 25.29 15.40 -14.11
C MET A 1 24.54 14.22 -14.68
N SER A 2 24.27 13.18 -13.89
CA SER A 2 23.60 11.96 -14.35
C SER A 2 22.11 12.09 -14.07
N THR A 3 21.29 12.26 -15.11
CA THR A 3 19.83 12.23 -15.00
C THR A 3 19.37 10.78 -15.12
N ALA A 4 18.94 10.19 -14.01
CA ALA A 4 18.29 8.87 -14.04
C ALA A 4 16.85 9.05 -14.51
N PHE A 5 16.52 8.47 -15.67
CA PHE A 5 15.14 8.39 -16.17
C PHE A 5 14.53 7.07 -15.72
N SER A 6 13.50 7.14 -14.89
CA SER A 6 12.63 6.00 -14.60
C SER A 6 11.55 5.97 -15.68
N ALA A 7 11.68 5.02 -16.62
CA ALA A 7 10.64 4.73 -17.59
C ALA A 7 9.74 3.64 -16.99
N ASP A 8 8.64 4.06 -16.38
CA ASP A 8 7.56 3.16 -15.98
C ASP A 8 6.65 2.89 -17.19
N ILE A 9 6.76 1.68 -17.74
CA ILE A 9 6.06 1.22 -18.95
C ILE A 9 4.54 0.98 -18.69
N SER A 10 4.07 1.07 -17.43
CA SER A 10 2.64 0.92 -17.11
C SER A 10 1.81 2.18 -17.32
N GLY A 11 2.44 3.35 -17.46
CA GLY A 11 1.77 4.63 -17.70
C GLY A 11 0.93 5.18 -16.53
N GLN A 12 0.70 4.41 -15.46
CA GLN A 12 -0.05 4.84 -14.28
C GLN A 12 0.89 5.32 -13.17
N ARG A 13 1.45 6.52 -13.37
CA ARG A 13 2.21 7.20 -12.32
C ARG A 13 1.26 7.60 -11.19
N ILE A 14 1.37 6.91 -10.07
CA ILE A 14 0.70 7.29 -8.82
C ILE A 14 1.65 8.16 -7.99
N GLU A 15 1.15 9.27 -7.46
CA GLU A 15 1.88 10.08 -6.50
C GLU A 15 1.22 9.93 -5.13
N VAL A 16 1.98 9.41 -4.18
CA VAL A 16 1.52 9.20 -2.80
C VAL A 16 2.27 10.15 -1.88
N GLY A 17 1.55 10.87 -1.03
CA GLY A 17 2.13 11.79 -0.07
C GLY A 17 1.30 11.86 1.21
N ILE A 18 1.98 12.01 2.34
CA ILE A 18 1.34 12.21 3.65
C ILE A 18 1.66 13.62 4.11
N LYS A 19 0.62 14.40 4.38
CA LYS A 19 0.74 15.67 5.11
C LYS A 19 0.61 15.37 6.60
N PRO A 20 1.63 15.71 7.41
CA PRO A 20 1.55 15.59 8.87
C PRO A 20 0.37 16.38 9.44
N PRO A 21 -0.09 16.05 10.65
CA PRO A 21 -1.17 16.77 11.28
C PRO A 21 -0.71 18.18 11.62
N THR A 22 -1.65 19.12 11.62
CA THR A 22 -1.45 20.49 12.11
C THR A 22 -2.30 20.71 13.36
N ASN A 23 -2.12 21.83 14.05
CA ASN A 23 -2.93 22.19 15.23
C ASN A 23 -4.45 22.22 14.95
N TYR A 24 -4.86 22.27 13.67
CA TYR A 24 -6.26 22.43 13.25
C TYR A 24 -6.73 21.35 12.27
N SER A 25 -5.88 20.40 11.89
CA SER A 25 -6.23 19.35 10.92
C SER A 25 -5.51 18.04 11.20
N PRO A 26 -6.19 16.89 11.07
CA PRO A 26 -5.54 15.58 11.15
C PRO A 26 -4.58 15.37 9.98
N SER A 27 -3.83 14.28 10.02
CA SER A 27 -2.92 13.90 8.93
C SER A 27 -3.73 13.59 7.67
N VAL A 28 -3.16 13.87 6.51
CA VAL A 28 -3.84 13.63 5.23
C VAL A 28 -2.96 12.78 4.33
N LEU A 29 -3.41 11.55 4.05
CA LEU A 29 -2.87 10.71 3.00
C LEU A 29 -3.49 11.14 1.66
N THR A 30 -2.65 11.53 0.72
CA THR A 30 -3.05 11.92 -0.64
C THR A 30 -2.50 10.91 -1.64
N ILE A 31 -3.37 10.37 -2.48
CA ILE A 31 -3.03 9.52 -3.62
C ILE A 31 -3.53 10.22 -4.86
N ARG A 32 -2.61 10.70 -5.70
CA ARG A 32 -2.93 11.31 -6.99
C ARG A 32 -2.65 10.33 -8.12
N GLN A 33 -3.65 10.11 -8.94
CA GLN A 33 -3.59 9.30 -10.16
C GLN A 33 -4.03 10.17 -11.35
N GLN A 34 -3.86 9.67 -12.57
CA GLN A 34 -4.32 10.37 -13.78
C GLN A 34 -5.83 10.61 -13.79
N SER A 35 -6.61 9.68 -13.21
CA SER A 35 -8.07 9.72 -13.15
C SER A 35 -8.63 10.58 -12.01
N GLY A 36 -7.81 10.98 -11.04
CA GLY A 36 -8.30 11.74 -9.90
C GLY A 36 -7.35 11.74 -8.70
N THR A 37 -7.77 12.46 -7.66
CA THR A 37 -7.07 12.52 -6.38
C THR A 37 -7.96 11.97 -5.27
N PHE A 38 -7.43 11.02 -4.51
CA PHE A 38 -8.03 10.54 -3.28
C PHE A 38 -7.32 11.14 -2.09
N GLN A 39 -8.07 11.65 -1.12
CA GLN A 39 -7.55 12.18 0.13
C GLN A 39 -8.25 11.51 1.29
N LEU A 40 -7.46 10.92 2.18
CA LEU A 40 -7.91 10.32 3.42
C LEU A 40 -7.41 11.19 4.57
N HIS A 41 -8.35 11.80 5.28
CA HIS A 41 -8.10 12.47 6.56
C HIS A 41 -8.16 11.41 7.64
N ALA A 42 -7.03 11.16 8.28
CA ALA A 42 -6.88 10.08 9.24
C ALA A 42 -5.90 10.46 10.33
N ASP A 43 -6.17 9.99 11.54
CA ASP A 43 -5.24 10.14 12.65
C ASP A 43 -4.02 9.22 12.47
N PRO A 44 -2.90 9.48 13.17
CA PRO A 44 -1.69 8.67 13.03
C PRO A 44 -1.92 7.16 13.24
N ASP A 45 -2.80 6.79 14.16
CA ASP A 45 -3.14 5.38 14.44
C ASP A 45 -3.85 4.72 13.25
N GLN A 46 -4.78 5.45 12.61
CA GLN A 46 -5.47 4.97 11.41
C GLN A 46 -4.52 4.87 10.21
N LEU A 47 -3.56 5.79 10.07
CA LEU A 47 -2.52 5.68 9.06
C LEU A 47 -1.60 4.46 9.30
N ALA A 48 -1.34 4.12 10.56
CA ALA A 48 -0.58 2.92 10.91
C ALA A 48 -1.34 1.64 10.53
N GLU A 49 -2.67 1.59 10.68
CA GLU A 49 -3.47 0.46 10.20
C GLU A 49 -3.40 0.31 8.67
N VAL A 50 -3.42 1.44 7.94
CA VAL A 50 -3.25 1.44 6.47
C VAL A 50 -1.86 0.90 6.08
N GLU A 51 -0.79 1.34 6.76
CA GLU A 51 0.56 0.80 6.55
C GLU A 51 0.61 -0.70 6.81
N TYR A 52 0.04 -1.14 7.93
CA TYR A 52 0.00 -2.55 8.30
C TYR A 52 -0.73 -3.41 7.25
N ALA A 53 -1.89 -2.95 6.76
CA ALA A 53 -2.65 -3.65 5.73
C ALA A 53 -1.88 -3.77 4.41
N ILE A 54 -1.26 -2.68 3.96
CA ILE A 54 -0.44 -2.66 2.74
C ILE A 54 0.75 -3.61 2.90
N ARG A 55 1.46 -3.50 4.03
CA ARG A 55 2.62 -4.33 4.32
C ARG A 55 2.26 -5.81 4.39
N SER A 56 1.18 -6.15 5.10
CA SER A 56 0.69 -7.53 5.21
C SER A 56 0.35 -8.12 3.84
N TYR A 57 -0.30 -7.33 2.96
CA TYR A 57 -0.58 -7.74 1.60
C TYR A 57 0.72 -7.99 0.79
N LEU A 58 1.69 -7.07 0.85
CA LEU A 58 2.97 -7.24 0.16
C LEU A 58 3.78 -8.43 0.68
N GLU A 59 3.78 -8.65 2.00
CA GLU A 59 4.42 -9.80 2.62
C GLU A 59 3.75 -11.11 2.17
N SER A 60 2.42 -11.13 2.03
CA SER A 60 1.69 -12.31 1.53
C SER A 60 2.03 -12.67 0.08
N ILE A 61 2.34 -11.68 -0.76
CA ILE A 61 2.79 -11.91 -2.14
C ILE A 61 4.24 -12.39 -2.16
N LYS A 62 5.09 -11.77 -1.34
CA LYS A 62 6.54 -12.06 -1.32
C LYS A 62 6.85 -13.40 -0.68
N TYR A 63 6.08 -13.79 0.33
CA TYR A 63 6.11 -15.10 0.96
C TYR A 63 4.70 -15.69 0.85
N PRO A 64 4.33 -16.23 -0.32
CA PRO A 64 3.09 -16.97 -0.44
C PRO A 64 3.15 -18.08 0.61
N GLN A 65 2.32 -17.97 1.64
CA GLN A 65 2.23 -19.02 2.64
C GLN A 65 1.92 -20.31 1.86
N PRO A 66 2.79 -21.33 1.93
CA PRO A 66 2.46 -22.60 1.31
C PRO A 66 1.20 -23.07 2.01
N VAL A 67 0.10 -23.13 1.26
CA VAL A 67 -1.11 -23.79 1.73
C VAL A 67 -0.66 -25.20 2.07
N ALA A 68 -0.60 -25.52 3.36
CA ALA A 68 -0.23 -26.86 3.79
C ALA A 68 -1.14 -27.82 3.02
N PRO A 69 -0.58 -28.83 2.33
CA PRO A 69 -1.42 -29.76 1.59
C PRO A 69 -2.36 -30.36 2.63
N VAL A 70 -3.66 -30.11 2.47
CA VAL A 70 -4.70 -30.82 3.20
C VAL A 70 -4.38 -32.29 2.96
N ALA A 71 -3.88 -32.95 4.00
CA ALA A 71 -3.56 -34.35 3.96
C ALA A 71 -4.84 -35.03 3.49
N LYS A 72 -4.77 -35.66 2.32
CA LYS A 72 -5.81 -36.56 1.87
C LYS A 72 -5.83 -37.66 2.92
N GLU A 73 -6.75 -37.58 3.88
CA GLU A 73 -7.15 -38.72 4.68
C GLU A 73 -7.82 -39.70 3.70
N GLU A 74 -6.96 -40.54 3.12
CA GLU A 74 -7.32 -41.83 2.57
C GLU A 74 -7.79 -42.68 3.76
N ILE A 75 -9.09 -42.60 4.06
CA ILE A 75 -9.74 -43.52 4.98
C ILE A 75 -10.09 -44.76 4.16
N ALA A 76 -9.33 -45.83 4.42
CA ALA A 76 -9.50 -47.18 3.91
C ALA A 76 -10.75 -47.87 4.47
#